data_AF-A0A7X0R653-F1
#
_entry.id   AF-A0A7X0R653-F1
#
_cell.length_a   1.000
_cell.length_b   1.000
_cell.length_c   1.000
_cell.angle_alpha   90.00
_cell.angle_beta   90.00
_cell.angle_gamma   90.00
#
_symmetry.space_group_name_H-M   'P 1'
#
loop_
_entity.id
_entity.type
_entity.pdbx_description
1 polymer ?
#
loop_
_entity_poly.entity_id
_entity_poly.type
_entity_poly.pdbx_seq_one_letter_code
_entity_poly.pdbx_strand_id
1 'polypeptide(L)'
;MKLTGNLQDIKTKRDSANKHIELHIDRVEYITLKKDGKYYQPFDLVVEPETPVVITGDCLARIPNKQLEEGEYEFEVYDKVGEDEYELNPNKELALTVTYDFDADLNILTELYYTVTVDNEEFKELKAAQNKAKKGKGRK
;
A
#
# COMPACT_ATOMS: atom_id res chain seq x y z
N MET A 1 -2.59 -7.92 -8.04
CA MET A 1 -3.20 -6.67 -7.57
C MET A 1 -4.40 -6.37 -8.44
N LYS A 2 -5.39 -5.67 -7.91
CA LYS A 2 -6.61 -5.32 -8.66
C LYS A 2 -7.11 -3.94 -8.23
N LEU A 3 -7.54 -3.13 -9.20
CA LEU A 3 -8.25 -1.88 -8.96
C LEU A 3 -9.71 -2.05 -9.38
N THR A 4 -10.64 -1.59 -8.53
CA THR A 4 -12.06 -1.46 -8.85
C THR A 4 -12.48 0.00 -8.61
N GLY A 5 -13.28 0.57 -9.51
CA GLY A 5 -13.68 1.98 -9.45
C GLY A 5 -12.71 2.92 -10.17
N ASN A 6 -12.97 4.22 -10.08
CA ASN A 6 -12.19 5.25 -10.77
C ASN A 6 -11.30 6.03 -9.80
N LEU A 7 -9.99 5.79 -9.84
CA LEU A 7 -9.03 6.49 -8.97
C LEU A 7 -9.02 8.02 -9.15
N GLN A 8 -9.45 8.53 -10.30
CA GLN A 8 -9.53 9.97 -10.52
C GLN A 8 -10.58 10.65 -9.64
N ASP A 9 -11.53 9.90 -9.08
CA ASP A 9 -12.53 10.40 -8.15
C ASP A 9 -11.93 10.69 -6.76
N ILE A 10 -10.80 10.07 -6.42
CA ILE A 10 -10.05 10.36 -5.20
C ILE A 10 -9.31 11.68 -5.37
N LYS A 11 -9.72 12.68 -4.58
CA LYS A 11 -9.14 14.03 -4.57
C LYS A 11 -8.15 14.19 -3.42
N THR A 12 -7.68 15.41 -3.21
CA THR A 12 -6.67 15.76 -2.18
C THR A 12 -7.18 15.75 -0.75
N LYS A 13 -8.42 15.32 -0.53
CA LYS A 13 -9.03 15.17 0.79
C LYS A 13 -9.77 13.85 0.83
N ARG A 14 -9.74 13.22 2.00
CA ARG A 14 -10.47 11.99 2.28
C ARG A 14 -11.98 12.20 2.12
N ASP A 15 -12.64 11.30 1.39
CA ASP A 15 -14.08 11.35 1.14
C ASP A 15 -14.71 9.95 1.28
N SER A 16 -15.69 9.84 2.17
CA SER A 16 -16.42 8.60 2.42
C SER A 16 -17.23 8.11 1.20
N ALA A 17 -17.56 8.98 0.25
CA ALA A 17 -18.22 8.59 -0.99
C ALA A 17 -17.37 7.65 -1.86
N ASN A 18 -16.05 7.67 -1.68
CA ASN A 18 -15.08 6.88 -2.45
C ASN A 18 -14.92 5.43 -1.95
N LYS A 19 -15.73 4.98 -0.99
CA LYS A 19 -15.70 3.61 -0.44
C LYS A 19 -15.87 2.51 -1.50
N HIS A 20 -16.51 2.82 -2.62
CA HIS A 20 -16.73 1.90 -3.73
C HIS A 20 -15.46 1.67 -4.59
N ILE A 21 -14.41 2.47 -4.39
CA ILE A 21 -13.11 2.29 -5.04
C ILE A 21 -12.30 1.35 -4.16
N GLU A 22 -11.78 0.27 -4.73
CA GLU A 22 -11.04 -0.75 -3.99
C GLU A 22 -9.70 -1.05 -4.66
N LEU A 23 -8.63 -1.00 -3.87
CA LEU A 23 -7.30 -1.44 -4.23
C LEU A 23 -6.97 -2.74 -3.49
N HIS A 24 -6.78 -3.80 -4.26
CA HIS A 24 -6.41 -5.13 -3.77
C HIS A 24 -4.90 -5.29 -3.94
N ILE A 25 -4.20 -5.34 -2.82
CA ILE A 25 -2.75 -5.29 -2.69
C ILE A 25 -2.24 -6.69 -2.36
N ASP A 26 -1.53 -7.28 -3.31
CA ASP A 26 -0.99 -8.64 -3.18
C ASP A 26 0.45 -8.66 -2.65
N ARG A 27 1.05 -7.48 -2.47
CA ARG A 27 2.42 -7.31 -2.00
C ARG A 27 2.51 -6.11 -1.08
N VAL A 28 3.00 -6.33 0.13
CA VAL A 28 3.26 -5.30 1.12
C VAL A 28 4.76 -5.24 1.38
N GLU A 29 5.34 -4.05 1.32
CA GLU A 29 6.73 -3.82 1.68
C GLU A 29 6.80 -3.24 3.10
N TYR A 30 7.37 -3.99 4.04
CA TYR A 30 7.62 -3.48 5.37
C TYR A 30 9.03 -2.91 5.44
N ILE A 31 9.18 -1.68 5.92
CA ILE A 31 10.49 -1.03 6.08
C ILE A 31 10.74 -0.75 7.55
N THR A 32 11.96 -0.98 8.01
CA THR A 32 12.41 -0.49 9.31
C THR A 32 13.77 0.18 9.20
N LEU A 33 14.04 1.15 10.09
CA LEU A 33 15.33 1.79 10.21
C LEU A 33 16.06 1.21 11.42
N LYS A 34 17.16 0.50 11.15
CA LYS A 34 17.98 -0.10 12.20
C LYS A 34 19.36 0.55 12.23
N LYS A 35 19.86 0.77 13.44
CA LYS A 35 21.24 1.22 13.62
C LYS A 35 22.21 0.11 13.21
N ASP A 36 23.06 0.41 12.23
CA ASP A 36 24.19 -0.41 11.81
C ASP A 36 25.47 0.42 11.87
N GLY A 37 26.34 0.07 12.82
CA GLY A 37 27.52 0.87 13.17
C GLY A 37 27.15 2.31 13.59
N LYS A 38 27.63 3.30 12.81
CA LYS A 38 27.40 4.72 13.06
C LYS A 38 26.09 5.24 12.46
N TYR A 39 25.51 4.54 11.50
CA TYR A 39 24.40 5.03 10.69
C TYR A 39 23.12 4.22 10.91
N TYR A 40 21.97 4.80 10.58
CA TYR A 40 20.74 4.03 10.41
C TYR A 40 20.66 3.59 8.96
N GLN A 41 20.37 2.31 8.75
CA GLN A 41 20.16 1.73 7.43
C GLN A 41 18.72 1.23 7.31
N PRO A 42 18.09 1.40 6.14
CA PRO A 42 16.80 0.80 5.86
C PRO A 42 16.96 -0.71 5.66
N PHE A 43 16.02 -1.46 6.23
CA PHE A 43 15.83 -2.87 5.96
C PHE A 43 14.40 -3.08 5.49
N ASP A 44 14.25 -3.68 4.32
CA ASP A 44 12.98 -4.01 3.72
C ASP A 44 12.62 -5.51 3.92
N LEU A 45 11.33 -5.77 3.99
CA LEU A 45 10.75 -7.10 3.96
C LEU A 45 9.51 -7.07 3.09
N VAL A 46 9.62 -7.67 1.91
CA VAL A 46 8.50 -7.87 1.00
C VAL A 46 7.70 -9.11 1.41
N VAL A 47 6.40 -8.94 1.62
CA VAL A 47 5.47 -10.01 1.97
C VAL A 47 4.33 -10.06 0.96
N GLU A 48 4.05 -11.27 0.46
CA GLU A 48 2.87 -11.58 -0.33
C GLU A 48 1.85 -12.27 0.59
N PRO A 49 0.84 -11.55 1.10
CA PRO A 49 -0.17 -12.15 1.99
C PRO A 49 -1.01 -13.20 1.24
N GLU A 50 -1.51 -14.21 1.96
CA GLU A 50 -2.36 -15.26 1.35
C GLU A 50 -3.67 -14.71 0.81
N THR A 51 -4.19 -13.67 1.47
CA THR A 51 -5.35 -12.89 1.02
C THR A 51 -4.91 -11.45 0.75
N PRO A 52 -5.31 -10.84 -0.38
CA PRO A 52 -4.97 -9.46 -0.68
C PRO A 52 -5.39 -8.50 0.43
N VAL A 53 -4.54 -7.53 0.72
CA VAL A 53 -4.91 -6.39 1.58
C VAL A 53 -5.80 -5.47 0.75
N VAL A 54 -7.00 -5.16 1.24
CA VAL A 54 -7.94 -4.28 0.54
C VAL A 54 -7.91 -2.91 1.19
N ILE A 55 -7.56 -1.89 0.42
CA ILE A 55 -7.67 -0.48 0.80
C ILE A 55 -8.77 0.15 -0.04
N THR A 56 -9.73 0.78 0.62
CA THR A 56 -10.86 1.45 -0.03
C THR A 56 -10.56 2.95 -0.22
N GLY A 57 -11.19 3.57 -1.21
CA GLY A 57 -10.93 4.97 -1.58
C GLY A 57 -11.30 5.99 -0.49
N ASP A 58 -12.17 5.62 0.46
CA ASP A 58 -12.47 6.44 1.64
C ASP A 58 -11.32 6.48 2.67
N CYS A 59 -10.32 5.61 2.53
CA CYS A 59 -9.10 5.64 3.33
C CYS A 59 -7.95 6.39 2.63
N LEU A 60 -8.21 7.04 1.49
CA LEU A 60 -7.17 7.63 0.66
C LEU A 60 -7.42 9.12 0.43
N ALA A 61 -6.34 9.89 0.41
CA ALA A 61 -6.33 11.25 -0.12
C ALA A 61 -5.15 11.41 -1.07
N ARG A 62 -5.40 11.93 -2.28
CA ARG A 62 -4.37 12.07 -3.31
C ARG A 62 -3.38 13.18 -2.95
N ILE A 63 -2.09 12.88 -3.00
CA ILE A 63 -1.03 13.87 -2.81
C ILE A 63 -0.89 14.69 -4.11
N PRO A 64 -1.01 16.03 -4.06
CA PRO A 64 -0.84 16.87 -5.24
C PRO A 64 0.66 17.06 -5.55
N ASN A 65 1.30 16.00 -6.06
CA ASN A 65 2.70 16.04 -6.46
C ASN A 65 2.81 16.39 -7.96
N LYS A 66 3.49 17.51 -8.27
CA LYS A 66 3.65 18.02 -9.65
C LYS A 66 4.76 17.32 -10.44
N GLN A 67 5.55 16.48 -9.78
CA GLN A 67 6.67 15.77 -10.39
C GLN A 67 6.27 14.37 -10.89
N LEU A 68 5.06 13.91 -10.56
CA LEU A 68 4.52 12.64 -11.04
C LEU A 68 4.23 12.71 -12.53
N GLU A 69 4.56 11.63 -13.23
CA GLU A 69 4.22 11.45 -14.64
C GLU A 69 2.71 11.18 -14.83
N GLU A 70 2.24 11.27 -16.07
CA GLU A 70 0.85 10.94 -16.38
C GLU A 70 0.55 9.47 -16.06
N GLY A 71 -0.50 9.23 -15.28
CA GLY A 71 -0.87 7.89 -14.82
C GLY A 71 -0.22 7.49 -13.49
N GLU A 72 0.68 8.30 -12.94
CA GLU A 72 1.24 8.08 -11.60
C GLU A 72 0.41 8.81 -10.54
N TYR A 73 0.19 8.12 -9.41
CA TYR A 73 -0.59 8.65 -8.30
C TYR A 73 0.05 8.27 -6.97
N GLU A 74 0.15 9.24 -6.08
CA GLU A 74 0.54 9.05 -4.68
C GLU A 74 -0.64 9.40 -3.76
N PHE A 75 -0.77 8.66 -2.67
CA PHE A 75 -1.85 8.84 -1.70
C PHE A 75 -1.34 8.87 -0.25
N GLU A 76 -1.90 9.78 0.52
CA GLU A 76 -1.96 9.69 1.97
C GLU A 76 -2.94 8.57 2.35
N VAL A 77 -2.51 7.69 3.27
CA VAL A 77 -3.29 6.54 3.73
C VAL A 77 -3.81 6.78 5.14
N TYR A 78 -5.12 6.64 5.31
CA TYR A 78 -5.81 6.79 6.57
C TYR A 78 -6.20 5.43 7.14
N ASP A 79 -6.00 5.26 8.44
CA ASP A 79 -6.50 4.12 9.18
C ASP A 79 -7.88 4.41 9.76
N LYS A 80 -8.78 3.44 9.59
CA LYS A 80 -10.12 3.51 10.16
C LYS A 80 -10.05 3.08 11.63
N VAL A 81 -10.19 4.05 12.54
CA VAL A 81 -10.09 3.84 14.01
C VAL A 81 -11.46 3.73 14.70
N GLY A 82 -12.53 4.07 13.99
CA GLY A 82 -13.92 3.95 14.44
C GLY A 82 -14.89 3.75 13.27
N GLU A 83 -16.20 3.83 13.52
CA GLU A 83 -17.21 3.62 12.47
C GLU A 83 -17.12 4.67 11.34
N ASP A 84 -16.84 5.92 11.70
CA ASP A 84 -16.65 7.05 10.78
C ASP A 84 -15.41 7.90 11.12
N GLU A 85 -14.50 7.35 11.94
CA GLU A 85 -13.28 8.02 12.40
C GLU A 85 -12.05 7.47 11.67
N TYR A 86 -11.26 8.39 11.12
CA TYR A 86 -10.12 8.08 10.26
C TYR A 86 -8.93 8.93 10.69
N GLU A 87 -7.78 8.30 10.85
CA GLU A 87 -6.54 8.97 11.25
C GLU A 87 -5.49 8.78 10.15
N LEU A 88 -4.82 9.88 9.77
CA LEU A 88 -3.72 9.82 8.81
C LEU A 88 -2.60 8.96 9.39
N ASN A 89 -2.17 7.93 8.67
CA ASN A 89 -1.05 7.10 9.08
C ASN A 89 0.22 7.50 8.31
N PRO A 90 1.13 8.28 8.92
CA PRO A 90 2.35 8.73 8.26
C PRO A 90 3.36 7.60 8.02
N ASN A 91 3.13 6.41 8.58
CA ASN A 91 3.97 5.24 8.36
C ASN A 91 3.51 4.41 7.14
N LYS A 92 2.43 4.80 6.47
CA LYS A 92 1.89 4.11 5.30
C LYS A 92 2.03 5.00 4.08
N GLU A 93 2.67 4.46 3.05
CA GLU A 93 2.85 5.11 1.77
C GLU A 93 2.21 4.25 0.68
N LEU A 94 1.48 4.90 -0.22
CA LEU A 94 0.84 4.24 -1.36
C LEU A 94 1.12 5.04 -2.62
N ALA A 95 1.85 4.43 -3.54
CA ALA A 95 2.06 4.93 -4.89
C ALA A 95 1.58 3.89 -5.89
N LEU A 96 0.96 4.34 -6.98
CA LEU A 96 0.50 3.44 -8.03
C LEU A 96 0.64 4.09 -9.40
N THR A 97 0.77 3.23 -10.40
CA THR A 97 0.82 3.62 -11.80
C THR A 97 -0.31 2.93 -12.54
N VAL A 98 -1.02 3.71 -13.35
CA VAL A 98 -2.14 3.26 -14.16
C VAL A 98 -1.89 3.66 -15.59
N THR A 99 -2.07 2.71 -16.51
CA THR A 99 -2.04 2.97 -17.94
C THR A 99 -3.44 2.83 -18.51
N TYR A 100 -3.80 3.71 -19.42
CA TYR A 100 -5.06 3.60 -20.15
C TYR A 100 -4.89 2.73 -21.39
N ASP A 101 -5.71 1.68 -21.50
CA ASP A 101 -5.84 0.83 -22.68
C ASP A 101 -6.94 1.40 -23.57
N PHE A 102 -6.55 1.96 -24.72
CA PHE A 102 -7.46 2.58 -25.69
C PHE A 102 -8.35 1.58 -26.41
N ASP A 103 -7.91 0.34 -26.59
CA ASP A 103 -8.67 -0.69 -27.30
C ASP A 103 -9.78 -1.25 -26.40
N ALA A 104 -9.49 -1.38 -25.11
CA ALA A 104 -10.44 -1.86 -24.11
C ALA A 104 -11.27 -0.74 -23.44
N ASP A 105 -10.89 0.53 -23.61
CA ASP A 105 -11.43 1.69 -22.86
C ASP A 105 -11.35 1.48 -21.34
N LEU A 106 -10.18 1.02 -20.85
CA LEU A 106 -9.99 0.65 -19.44
C LEU A 106 -8.69 1.22 -18.87
N ASN A 107 -8.77 1.66 -17.61
CA ASN A 107 -7.60 1.99 -16.80
C ASN A 107 -7.04 0.71 -16.16
N ILE A 108 -5.83 0.34 -16.55
CA ILE A 108 -5.12 -0.85 -16.06
C ILE A 108 -4.12 -0.43 -15.01
N LEU A 109 -4.25 -0.98 -13.80
CA LEU A 109 -3.25 -0.86 -12.74
C LEU A 109 -1.99 -1.65 -13.16
N THR A 110 -0.89 -0.94 -13.44
CA THR A 110 0.37 -1.55 -13.89
C THR A 110 1.35 -1.77 -12.76
N GLU A 111 1.44 -0.81 -11.84
CA GLU A 111 2.33 -0.88 -10.68
C GLU A 111 1.62 -0.39 -9.42
N LEU A 112 1.93 -1.00 -8.29
CA LEU A 112 1.44 -0.61 -6.98
C LEU A 112 2.53 -0.85 -5.94
N TYR A 113 2.92 0.21 -5.26
CA TYR A 113 3.85 0.22 -4.14
C TYR A 113 3.06 0.57 -2.88
N TYR A 114 2.96 -0.40 -1.98
CA TYR A 114 2.37 -0.18 -0.67
C TYR A 114 3.40 -0.52 0.39
N THR A 115 3.85 0.53 1.08
CA THR A 115 4.97 0.48 1.99
C THR A 115 4.50 0.85 3.39
N VAL A 116 4.91 0.05 4.37
CA VAL A 116 4.57 0.24 5.78
C VAL A 116 5.85 0.31 6.60
N THR A 117 6.11 1.47 7.17
CA THR A 117 7.19 1.66 8.13
C THR A 117 6.80 1.08 9.48
N VAL A 118 7.59 0.13 9.97
CA VAL A 118 7.36 -0.57 11.23
C VAL A 118 8.58 -0.46 12.15
N ASP A 119 8.36 -0.64 13.44
CA ASP A 119 9.46 -0.65 14.39
C ASP A 119 10.32 -1.93 14.28
N ASN A 120 11.45 -1.92 15.00
CA ASN A 120 12.41 -3.02 14.95
C ASN A 120 11.92 -4.32 15.61
N GLU A 121 10.94 -4.25 16.52
CA GLU A 121 10.37 -5.42 17.18
C GLU A 121 9.35 -6.08 16.25
N GLU A 122 8.41 -5.30 15.73
CA GLU A 122 7.41 -5.73 14.74
C GLU A 122 8.08 -6.30 13.48
N PHE A 123 9.12 -5.65 12.97
CA PHE A 123 9.85 -6.15 11.80
C PHE A 123 10.46 -7.54 12.03
N LYS A 124 10.99 -7.81 13.23
CA LYS A 124 11.54 -9.14 13.57
C LYS A 124 10.43 -10.19 13.63
N GLU A 125 9.28 -9.83 14.17
CA GLU A 125 8.12 -10.73 14.25
C GLU A 125 7.59 -11.09 12.85
N LEU A 126 7.42 -10.09 11.98
CA LEU A 126 7.02 -10.27 10.58
C LEU A 126 8.00 -11.16 9.83
N LYS A 127 9.31 -10.90 9.98
CA LYS A 127 10.37 -11.71 9.37
C LYS A 127 10.36 -13.14 9.90
N ALA A 128 10.11 -13.35 11.18
CA ALA A 128 10.01 -14.68 11.78
C ALA A 128 8.76 -15.43 11.28
N ALA A 129 7.61 -14.75 11.18
CA ALA A 129 6.37 -15.30 10.66
C ALA A 129 6.50 -15.74 9.20
N GLN A 130 7.10 -14.90 8.34
CA GLN A 130 7.34 -15.23 6.93
C GLN A 130 8.23 -16.48 6.78
N ASN A 131 9.29 -16.58 7.58
CA ASN A 131 10.18 -17.75 7.57
C ASN A 131 9.49 -19.03 8.04
N LYS A 132 8.58 -18.95 9.02
CA LYS A 132 7.76 -20.10 9.46
C LYS A 132 6.81 -20.55 8.35
N ALA A 133 6.12 -19.62 7.69
CA ALA A 133 5.21 -19.91 6.58
C ALA A 133 5.94 -20.62 5.41
N LYS A 134 7.16 -20.17 5.06
CA LYS A 134 7.99 -20.82 4.03
C LYS A 134 8.35 -22.27 4.38
N LYS A 135 8.64 -22.58 5.65
CA LYS A 135 8.99 -23.94 6.10
C LYS A 135 7.81 -24.92 6.06
N GLY A 136 6.57 -24.44 6.12
CA GLY A 136 5.37 -25.28 6.04
C GLY A 136 5.05 -25.77 4.62
N LYS A 137 5.42 -25.02 3.57
CA LYS A 137 5.11 -25.36 2.17
C LYS A 137 6.03 -26.42 1.55
N GLY A 138 7.19 -26.71 2.15
CA GLY A 138 8.18 -27.66 1.62
C GLY A 138 8.05 -29.11 2.11
N ARG A 139 6.97 -29.46 2.83
CA ARG A 139 6.77 -30.77 3.44
C ARG A 139 5.43 -31.37 3.02
N LYS A 140 5.29 -31.66 1.73
CA LYS A 140 4.26 -32.55 1.18
C LYS A 140 4.88 -33.38 0.07
#